data_AF-A0A933P9J8-F1
#
_entry.id   AF-A0A933P9J8-F1
#
_cell.length_a   1.000
_cell.length_b   1.000
_cell.length_c   1.000
_cell.angle_alpha   90.00
_cell.angle_beta   90.00
_cell.angle_gamma   90.00
#
_symmetry.space_group_name_H-M   'P 1'
#
loop_
_entity.id
_entity.type
_entity.pdbx_description
1 polymer ?
#
loop_
_entity_poly.entity_id
_entity_poly.type
_entity_poly.pdbx_seq_one_letter_code
_entity_poly.pdbx_strand_id
1 'polypeptide(L)'
;MAVDFPAELRELRQTLASILEVSDVGALEKQVAELSEQASAPDLWDDPEHAQQVTSKMSHVQAELDRLSAMVSQIEDLETLVEMATEESDADTLAEAETELVKVKEALGRLEVRTLLSGEYDEREALVTIRSEAGGVDAADFAEMLLRMYLRWAERHGYKTEVFDTSYAEEAGIKSATFKVAAPYAYGTLSVEQGTHRLVRISPFDNQGRRQTSFAGVEVLPVVAETDHIDIPENDIKVDVYRSSGPGGQSVNTTDS
;
A
#
# COMPACT_ATOMS: atom_id res chain seq x y z
N MET A 1 -10.68 -32.43 8.83
CA MET A 1 -11.63 -32.12 9.92
C MET A 1 -12.82 -31.52 9.18
N ALA A 2 -14.04 -32.02 9.38
CA ALA A 2 -15.20 -31.45 8.68
C ALA A 2 -15.37 -29.98 9.13
N VAL A 3 -15.59 -29.08 8.18
CA VAL A 3 -15.79 -27.65 8.46
C VAL A 3 -17.10 -27.46 9.21
N ASP A 4 -17.08 -26.72 10.32
CA ASP A 4 -18.28 -26.34 11.07
C ASP A 4 -18.87 -25.05 10.47
N PHE A 5 -19.54 -25.18 9.32
CA PHE A 5 -20.11 -24.04 8.61
C PHE A 5 -20.99 -23.13 9.49
N PRO A 6 -21.88 -23.64 10.37
CA PRO A 6 -22.65 -22.79 11.27
C PRO A 6 -21.82 -21.92 12.22
N ALA A 7 -20.68 -22.41 12.69
CA ALA A 7 -19.76 -21.60 13.50
C ALA A 7 -19.06 -20.55 12.63
N GLU A 8 -18.56 -20.97 11.48
CA GLU A 8 -17.78 -20.13 10.56
C GLU A 8 -18.61 -18.96 9.98
N LEU A 9 -19.83 -19.24 9.53
CA LEU A 9 -20.76 -18.23 9.02
C LEU A 9 -21.15 -17.21 10.11
N ARG A 10 -21.27 -17.66 11.36
CA ARG A 10 -21.54 -16.77 12.50
C ARG A 10 -20.37 -15.82 12.77
N GLU A 11 -19.13 -16.33 12.72
CA GLU A 11 -17.93 -15.49 12.86
C GLU A 11 -17.84 -14.47 11.73
N LEU A 12 -18.04 -14.89 10.47
CA LEU A 12 -18.06 -13.99 9.31
C LEU A 12 -19.08 -12.86 9.48
N ARG A 13 -20.31 -13.18 9.92
CA ARG A 13 -21.34 -12.16 10.17
C ARG A 13 -21.00 -11.21 11.30
N GLN A 14 -20.38 -11.70 12.38
CA GLN A 14 -19.96 -10.83 13.49
C GLN A 14 -18.88 -9.84 13.05
N THR A 15 -17.88 -10.32 12.32
CA THR A 15 -16.84 -9.45 11.77
C THR A 15 -17.41 -8.47 10.75
N LEU A 16 -18.28 -8.91 9.83
CA LEU A 16 -18.95 -8.02 8.89
C LEU A 16 -19.79 -6.95 9.59
N ALA A 17 -20.59 -7.31 10.60
CA ALA A 17 -21.39 -6.35 11.36
C ALA A 17 -20.52 -5.27 12.03
N SER A 18 -19.38 -5.67 12.60
CA SER A 18 -18.42 -4.74 13.20
C SER A 18 -17.82 -3.80 12.16
N ILE A 19 -17.49 -4.31 10.96
CA ILE A 19 -17.00 -3.50 9.85
C ILE A 19 -18.06 -2.48 9.40
N LEU A 20 -19.32 -2.91 9.22
CA LEU A 20 -20.40 -2.04 8.78
C LEU A 20 -20.71 -0.93 9.80
N GLU A 21 -20.61 -1.23 11.11
CA GLU A 21 -20.78 -0.24 12.17
C GLU A 21 -19.66 0.81 12.16
N VAL A 22 -18.41 0.39 12.04
CA VAL A 22 -17.26 1.31 12.00
C VAL A 22 -17.23 2.15 10.71
N SER A 23 -17.64 1.56 9.59
CA SER A 23 -17.63 2.24 8.28
C SER A 23 -18.77 3.27 8.10
N ASP A 24 -19.73 3.33 9.03
CA ASP A 24 -20.92 4.21 8.97
C ASP A 24 -21.54 4.28 7.57
N VAL A 25 -22.07 3.14 7.10
CA VAL A 25 -22.68 2.99 5.77
C VAL A 25 -23.72 4.09 5.49
N GLY A 26 -24.49 4.49 6.52
CA GLY A 26 -25.49 5.55 6.39
C GLY A 26 -24.89 6.94 6.15
N ALA A 27 -23.70 7.22 6.69
CA ALA A 27 -22.96 8.44 6.36
C ALA A 27 -22.38 8.38 4.94
N LEU A 28 -21.84 7.24 4.53
CA LEU A 28 -21.31 7.04 3.17
C LEU A 28 -22.41 7.21 2.11
N GLU A 29 -23.60 6.64 2.32
CA GLU A 29 -24.76 6.79 1.42
C GLU A 29 -25.19 8.26 1.26
N LYS A 30 -25.19 9.01 2.38
CA LYS A 30 -25.49 10.46 2.35
C LYS A 30 -24.43 11.24 1.58
N GLN A 31 -23.14 10.94 1.80
CA GLN A 31 -22.06 11.59 1.08
C GLN A 31 -22.14 11.33 -0.43
N VAL A 32 -22.46 10.11 -0.85
CA VAL A 32 -22.71 9.81 -2.27
C VAL A 32 -23.87 10.63 -2.80
N ALA A 33 -24.99 10.73 -2.07
CA ALA A 33 -26.14 11.52 -2.50
C ALA A 33 -25.79 13.01 -2.66
N GLU A 34 -25.08 13.59 -1.70
CA GLU A 34 -24.62 14.98 -1.73
C GLU A 34 -23.65 15.24 -2.89
N LEU A 35 -22.66 14.36 -3.08
CA LEU A 35 -21.69 14.47 -4.17
C LEU A 35 -22.34 14.24 -5.54
N SER A 36 -23.36 13.39 -5.63
CA SER A 36 -24.14 13.15 -6.85
C SER A 36 -25.00 14.37 -7.22
N GLU A 37 -25.56 15.05 -6.23
CA GLU A 37 -26.27 16.32 -6.43
C GLU A 37 -25.32 17.41 -6.94
N GLN A 38 -24.14 17.56 -6.32
CA GLN A 38 -23.08 18.46 -6.80
C GLN A 38 -22.60 18.10 -8.21
N ALA A 39 -22.42 16.81 -8.49
CA ALA A 39 -22.01 16.33 -9.81
C ALA A 39 -23.05 16.62 -10.90
N SER A 40 -24.32 16.76 -10.52
CA SER A 40 -25.44 17.07 -11.42
C SER A 40 -25.63 18.57 -11.65
N ALA A 41 -24.89 19.42 -10.94
CA ALA A 41 -24.98 20.86 -11.04
C ALA A 41 -24.44 21.34 -12.42
N PRO A 42 -25.18 22.18 -13.17
CA PRO A 42 -24.77 22.61 -14.52
C PRO A 42 -23.47 23.43 -14.55
N ASP A 43 -23.13 24.08 -13.44
CA ASP A 43 -21.99 24.97 -13.22
C ASP A 43 -20.74 24.25 -12.72
N LEU A 44 -20.81 22.95 -12.41
CA LEU A 44 -19.66 22.17 -11.91
C LEU A 44 -18.44 22.31 -12.83
N TRP A 45 -18.67 22.31 -14.15
CA TRP A 45 -17.61 22.36 -15.16
C TRP A 45 -17.07 23.77 -15.43
N ASP A 46 -17.60 24.80 -14.76
CA ASP A 46 -17.03 26.15 -14.82
C ASP A 46 -15.66 26.22 -14.10
N ASP A 47 -15.43 25.31 -13.15
CA ASP A 47 -14.13 25.08 -12.49
C ASP A 47 -13.69 23.61 -12.68
N PRO A 48 -12.81 23.34 -13.67
CA PRO A 48 -12.33 21.98 -13.95
C PRO A 48 -11.63 21.31 -12.77
N GLU A 49 -10.97 22.07 -11.90
CA GLU A 49 -10.26 21.53 -10.74
C GLU A 49 -11.26 21.08 -9.67
N HIS A 50 -12.28 21.91 -9.40
CA HIS A 50 -13.38 21.54 -8.52
C HIS A 50 -14.17 20.33 -9.04
N ALA A 51 -14.49 20.29 -10.34
CA ALA A 51 -15.16 19.17 -10.98
C ALA A 51 -14.39 17.85 -10.81
N GLN A 52 -13.07 17.88 -10.98
CA GLN A 52 -12.21 16.72 -10.79
C GLN A 52 -12.21 16.25 -9.34
N GLN A 53 -12.16 17.17 -8.37
CA GLN A 53 -12.19 16.82 -6.95
C GLN A 53 -13.51 16.16 -6.57
N VAL A 54 -14.66 16.73 -6.98
CA VAL A 54 -16.00 16.20 -6.65
C VAL A 54 -16.21 14.82 -7.26
N THR A 55 -15.92 14.66 -8.56
CA THR A 55 -16.08 13.38 -9.28
C THR A 55 -15.13 12.29 -8.76
N SER A 56 -13.90 12.65 -8.39
CA SER A 56 -12.94 11.72 -7.80
C SER A 56 -13.39 11.27 -6.40
N LYS A 57 -13.83 12.19 -5.55
CA LYS A 57 -14.38 11.87 -4.22
C LYS A 57 -15.62 10.98 -4.32
N MET A 58 -16.56 11.33 -5.21
CA MET A 58 -17.77 10.54 -5.42
C MET A 58 -17.42 9.11 -5.84
N SER A 59 -16.48 8.96 -6.77
CA SER A 59 -16.02 7.65 -7.24
C SER A 59 -15.35 6.84 -6.14
N HIS A 60 -14.63 7.49 -5.21
CA HIS A 60 -13.99 6.84 -4.08
C HIS A 60 -15.01 6.30 -3.07
N VAL A 61 -15.94 7.15 -2.63
CA VAL A 61 -16.98 6.79 -1.65
C VAL A 61 -17.93 5.73 -2.23
N GLN A 62 -18.31 5.86 -3.51
CA GLN A 62 -19.12 4.85 -4.18
C GLN A 62 -18.41 3.49 -4.23
N ALA A 63 -17.12 3.48 -4.59
CA ALA A 63 -16.35 2.23 -4.63
C ALA A 63 -16.19 1.59 -3.23
N GLU A 64 -16.23 2.38 -2.16
CA GLU A 64 -16.26 1.86 -0.80
C GLU A 64 -17.60 1.20 -0.47
N LEU A 65 -18.73 1.89 -0.72
CA LEU A 65 -20.07 1.31 -0.56
C LEU A 65 -20.25 0.02 -1.37
N ASP A 66 -19.85 0.03 -2.64
CA ASP A 66 -19.97 -1.12 -3.53
C ASP A 66 -19.20 -2.33 -2.97
N ARG A 67 -18.04 -2.09 -2.35
CA ARG A 67 -17.22 -3.14 -1.71
C ARG A 67 -17.89 -3.70 -0.46
N LEU A 68 -18.49 -2.84 0.37
CA LEU A 68 -19.25 -3.28 1.55
C LEU A 68 -20.47 -4.10 1.11
N SER A 69 -21.25 -3.63 0.14
CA SER A 69 -22.41 -4.36 -0.38
C SER A 69 -22.04 -5.68 -1.04
N ALA A 70 -20.92 -5.72 -1.77
CA ALA A 70 -20.42 -6.95 -2.38
C ALA A 70 -20.03 -7.99 -1.32
N MET A 71 -19.42 -7.56 -0.21
CA MET A 71 -19.08 -8.47 0.90
C MET A 71 -20.33 -9.05 1.58
N VAL A 72 -21.37 -8.23 1.76
CA VAL A 72 -22.68 -8.70 2.26
C VAL A 72 -23.23 -9.78 1.35
N SER A 73 -23.32 -9.51 0.05
CA SER A 73 -23.82 -10.47 -0.95
C SER A 73 -23.00 -11.76 -0.97
N GLN A 74 -21.67 -11.69 -0.90
CA GLN A 74 -20.80 -12.86 -0.91
C GLN A 74 -21.02 -13.78 0.29
N ILE A 75 -21.29 -13.22 1.47
CA ILE A 75 -21.61 -14.01 2.66
C ILE A 75 -23.00 -14.63 2.53
N GLU A 76 -24.00 -13.90 2.02
CA GLU A 76 -25.34 -14.43 1.76
C GLU A 76 -25.36 -15.56 0.72
N ASP A 77 -24.58 -15.42 -0.35
CA ASP A 77 -24.42 -16.43 -1.39
C ASP A 77 -23.77 -17.70 -0.82
N LEU A 78 -22.74 -17.55 0.03
CA LEU A 78 -22.10 -18.67 0.72
C LEU A 78 -23.05 -19.38 1.68
N GLU A 79 -23.87 -18.63 2.43
CA GLU A 79 -24.89 -19.20 3.30
C GLU A 79 -25.90 -20.03 2.52
N THR A 80 -26.39 -19.49 1.40
CA THR A 80 -27.33 -20.17 0.51
C THR A 80 -26.72 -21.46 -0.05
N LEU A 81 -25.45 -21.40 -0.49
CA LEU A 81 -24.72 -22.56 -1.00
C LEU A 81 -24.59 -23.67 0.06
N VAL A 82 -24.26 -23.32 1.29
CA VAL A 82 -24.16 -24.25 2.42
C VAL A 82 -25.52 -24.86 2.78
N GLU A 83 -26.58 -24.04 2.80
CA GLU A 83 -27.94 -24.49 3.09
C GLU A 83 -28.39 -25.53 2.06
N MET A 84 -28.28 -25.22 0.78
CA MET A 84 -28.63 -26.14 -0.32
C MET A 84 -27.83 -27.44 -0.25
N ALA A 85 -26.51 -27.36 -0.06
CA ALA A 85 -25.64 -28.53 0.02
C ALA A 85 -25.98 -29.44 1.22
N THR A 86 -26.37 -28.83 2.35
CA THR A 86 -26.75 -29.55 3.57
C THR A 86 -28.11 -30.23 3.41
N GLU A 87 -29.09 -29.55 2.80
CA GLU A 87 -30.42 -30.10 2.54
C GLU A 87 -30.37 -31.29 1.56
N GLU A 88 -29.57 -31.18 0.50
CA GLU A 88 -29.44 -32.22 -0.52
C GLU A 88 -28.43 -33.32 -0.14
N SER A 89 -27.68 -33.14 0.96
CA SER A 89 -26.56 -34.01 1.35
C SER A 89 -25.52 -34.19 0.23
N ASP A 90 -25.28 -33.11 -0.54
CA ASP A 90 -24.34 -33.10 -1.66
C ASP A 90 -22.92 -32.79 -1.18
N ALA A 91 -22.07 -33.82 -1.20
CA ALA A 91 -20.68 -33.71 -0.78
C ALA A 91 -19.82 -32.87 -1.73
N ASP A 92 -20.15 -32.83 -3.03
CA ASP A 92 -19.39 -32.05 -4.00
C ASP A 92 -19.68 -30.55 -3.83
N THR A 93 -20.95 -30.19 -3.61
CA THR A 93 -21.33 -28.80 -3.29
C THR A 93 -20.77 -28.34 -1.94
N LEU A 94 -20.69 -29.22 -0.94
CA LEU A 94 -20.02 -28.88 0.33
C LEU A 94 -18.54 -28.58 0.13
N ALA A 95 -17.83 -29.32 -0.73
CA ALA A 95 -16.42 -29.05 -1.03
C ALA A 95 -16.22 -27.72 -1.78
N GLU A 96 -17.17 -27.34 -2.64
CA GLU A 96 -17.20 -26.02 -3.28
C GLU A 96 -17.41 -24.91 -2.23
N ALA A 97 -18.35 -25.11 -1.30
CA ALA A 97 -18.60 -24.18 -0.20
C ALA A 97 -17.38 -24.02 0.72
N GLU A 98 -16.60 -25.08 0.98
CA GLU A 98 -15.34 -24.96 1.73
C GLU A 98 -14.33 -24.08 0.99
N THR A 99 -14.27 -24.18 -0.33
CA THR A 99 -13.36 -23.36 -1.16
C THR A 99 -13.79 -21.90 -1.18
N GLU A 100 -15.09 -21.63 -1.32
CA GLU A 100 -15.63 -20.27 -1.26
C GLU A 100 -15.49 -19.66 0.14
N LEU A 101 -15.69 -20.44 1.20
CA LEU A 101 -15.47 -19.99 2.58
C LEU A 101 -14.06 -19.43 2.79
N VAL A 102 -13.02 -20.09 2.26
CA VAL A 102 -11.64 -19.60 2.34
C VAL A 102 -11.49 -18.25 1.65
N LYS A 103 -12.06 -18.09 0.45
CA LYS A 103 -12.01 -16.83 -0.31
C LYS A 103 -12.73 -15.70 0.42
N VAL A 104 -13.93 -15.97 0.94
CA VAL A 104 -14.73 -15.00 1.70
C VAL A 104 -14.00 -14.58 2.98
N LYS A 105 -13.43 -15.53 3.73
CA LYS A 105 -12.61 -15.23 4.91
C LYS A 105 -11.42 -14.33 4.59
N GLU A 106 -10.67 -14.64 3.54
CA GLU A 106 -9.54 -13.81 3.14
C GLU A 106 -9.98 -12.41 2.69
N ALA A 107 -11.09 -12.31 1.98
CA ALA A 107 -11.63 -11.04 1.52
C ALA A 107 -12.16 -10.18 2.68
N LEU A 108 -12.86 -10.78 3.64
CA LEU A 108 -13.35 -10.12 4.83
C LEU A 108 -12.20 -9.65 5.72
N GLY A 109 -11.17 -10.48 5.92
CA GLY A 109 -9.99 -10.09 6.70
C GLY A 109 -9.24 -8.90 6.08
N ARG A 110 -9.15 -8.82 4.75
CA ARG A 110 -8.58 -7.64 4.07
C ARG A 110 -9.42 -6.37 4.30
N LEU A 111 -10.74 -6.52 4.30
CA LEU A 111 -11.67 -5.40 4.54
C LEU A 111 -11.60 -4.94 6.01
N GLU A 112 -11.50 -5.87 6.96
CA GLU A 112 -11.32 -5.58 8.38
C GLU A 112 -10.05 -4.76 8.62
N VAL A 113 -8.91 -5.21 8.08
CA VAL A 113 -7.64 -4.47 8.20
C VAL A 113 -7.78 -3.05 7.65
N ARG A 114 -8.41 -2.87 6.48
CA ARG A 114 -8.65 -1.53 5.93
C ARG A 114 -9.48 -0.65 6.87
N THR A 115 -10.52 -1.22 7.47
CA THR A 115 -11.41 -0.50 8.39
C THR A 115 -10.67 -0.05 9.66
N LEU A 116 -9.63 -0.79 10.07
CA LEU A 116 -8.79 -0.44 11.21
C LEU A 116 -7.75 0.66 10.89
N LEU A 117 -7.42 0.87 9.61
CA LEU A 117 -6.49 1.91 9.14
C LEU A 117 -7.18 3.28 9.17
N SER A 118 -7.09 3.96 10.31
CA SER A 118 -7.74 5.25 10.60
C SER A 118 -6.76 6.42 10.75
N GLY A 119 -5.50 6.23 10.37
CA GLY A 119 -4.49 7.29 10.36
C GLY A 119 -4.75 8.34 9.28
N GLU A 120 -4.34 9.58 9.53
CA GLU A 120 -4.54 10.75 8.65
C GLU A 120 -4.08 10.51 7.19
N TYR A 121 -3.03 9.70 7.02
CA TYR A 121 -2.44 9.43 5.71
C TYR A 121 -2.63 8.00 5.24
N ASP A 122 -3.37 7.16 5.97
CA ASP A 122 -3.45 5.73 5.71
C ASP A 122 -3.98 5.43 4.32
N GLU A 123 -4.96 6.20 3.86
CA GLU A 123 -5.59 6.08 2.54
C GLU A 123 -4.63 6.36 1.37
N ARG A 124 -3.52 7.06 1.63
CA ARG A 124 -2.62 7.56 0.59
C ARG A 124 -1.74 6.47 -0.02
N GLU A 125 -1.20 6.78 -1.19
CA GLU A 125 -0.16 5.96 -1.83
C GLU A 125 1.10 5.94 -0.96
N ALA A 126 1.91 4.90 -1.10
CA ALA A 126 3.16 4.75 -0.35
C ALA A 126 4.38 5.02 -1.22
N LEU A 127 5.32 5.82 -0.71
CA LEU A 127 6.68 5.92 -1.21
C LEU A 127 7.59 5.10 -0.28
N VAL A 128 8.22 4.06 -0.83
CA VAL A 128 9.09 3.15 -0.08
C VAL A 128 10.53 3.35 -0.52
N THR A 129 11.41 3.59 0.44
CA THR A 129 12.85 3.67 0.24
C THR A 129 13.54 2.56 1.02
N ILE A 130 14.31 1.74 0.31
CA ILE A 130 15.11 0.67 0.90
C ILE A 130 16.57 1.09 0.85
N ARG A 131 17.30 0.96 1.96
CA ARG A 131 18.73 1.27 2.05
C ARG A 131 19.50 0.12 2.67
N SER A 132 20.63 -0.25 2.07
CA SER A 132 21.56 -1.19 2.68
C SER A 132 22.28 -0.52 3.85
N GLU A 133 22.34 -1.18 5.01
CA GLU A 133 23.01 -0.66 6.20
C GLU A 133 24.29 -1.46 6.50
N ALA A 134 24.47 -1.93 7.73
CA ALA A 134 25.62 -2.71 8.15
C ALA A 134 25.58 -4.14 7.56
N GLY A 135 26.72 -4.59 7.02
CA GLY A 135 26.88 -5.94 6.44
C GLY A 135 27.57 -5.96 5.07
N GLY A 136 27.93 -4.80 4.51
CA GLY A 136 28.70 -4.71 3.27
C GLY A 136 27.94 -5.30 2.08
N VAL A 137 28.60 -6.14 1.30
CA VAL A 137 28.04 -6.76 0.07
C VAL A 137 26.81 -7.63 0.39
N ASP A 138 26.80 -8.34 1.52
CA ASP A 138 25.61 -9.09 1.94
C ASP A 138 24.43 -8.20 2.32
N ALA A 139 24.68 -7.00 2.85
CA ALA A 139 23.62 -6.04 3.13
C ALA A 139 23.05 -5.44 1.85
N ALA A 140 23.90 -5.17 0.86
CA ALA A 140 23.47 -4.69 -0.45
C ALA A 140 22.63 -5.75 -1.20
N ASP A 141 23.06 -7.01 -1.20
CA ASP A 141 22.28 -8.13 -1.76
C ASP A 141 20.95 -8.32 -1.01
N PHE A 142 20.97 -8.20 0.33
CA PHE A 142 19.73 -8.28 1.11
C PHE A 142 18.75 -7.13 0.80
N ALA A 143 19.25 -5.91 0.61
CA ALA A 143 18.42 -4.79 0.20
C ALA A 143 17.75 -5.04 -1.17
N GLU A 144 18.48 -5.65 -2.12
CA GLU A 144 17.91 -6.04 -3.42
C GLU A 144 16.85 -7.15 -3.27
N MET A 145 17.10 -8.12 -2.38
CA MET A 145 16.12 -9.15 -2.06
C MET A 145 14.83 -8.55 -1.49
N LEU A 146 14.93 -7.56 -0.60
CA LEU A 146 13.77 -6.85 -0.05
C LEU A 146 13.02 -6.05 -1.13
N LEU A 147 13.73 -5.34 -2.00
CA LEU A 147 13.09 -4.65 -3.13
C LEU A 147 12.26 -5.63 -3.97
N ARG A 148 12.86 -6.77 -4.34
CA ARG A 148 12.16 -7.81 -5.10
C ARG A 148 10.98 -8.41 -4.33
N MET A 149 11.09 -8.54 -3.01
CA MET A 149 10.00 -9.01 -2.15
C MET A 149 8.80 -8.07 -2.21
N TYR A 150 9.02 -6.76 -2.01
CA TYR A 150 7.94 -5.78 -2.02
C TYR A 150 7.32 -5.58 -3.41
N LEU A 151 8.12 -5.59 -4.48
CA LEU A 151 7.59 -5.51 -5.85
C LEU A 151 6.68 -6.72 -6.19
N ARG A 152 7.08 -7.93 -5.78
CA ARG A 152 6.24 -9.13 -5.96
C ARG A 152 5.01 -9.13 -5.05
N TRP A 153 5.13 -8.60 -3.84
CA TRP A 153 3.98 -8.42 -2.96
C TRP A 153 2.96 -7.49 -3.61
N ALA A 154 3.40 -6.34 -4.14
CA ALA A 154 2.53 -5.39 -4.82
C ALA A 154 1.88 -6.01 -6.09
N GLU A 155 2.65 -6.73 -6.90
CA GLU A 155 2.14 -7.44 -8.08
C GLU A 155 1.05 -8.46 -7.73
N ARG A 156 1.23 -9.24 -6.66
CA ARG A 156 0.22 -10.22 -6.19
C ARG A 156 -1.08 -9.57 -5.73
N HIS A 157 -1.00 -8.36 -5.20
CA HIS A 157 -2.18 -7.58 -4.79
C HIS A 157 -2.77 -6.75 -5.94
N GLY A 158 -2.17 -6.81 -7.15
CA GLY A 158 -2.60 -6.01 -8.29
C GLY A 158 -2.28 -4.51 -8.15
N TYR A 159 -1.37 -4.15 -7.25
CA TYR A 159 -0.99 -2.75 -7.02
C TYR A 159 -0.01 -2.26 -8.08
N LYS A 160 -0.26 -1.07 -8.62
CA LYS A 160 0.64 -0.45 -9.58
C LYS A 160 1.89 0.03 -8.86
N THR A 161 3.06 -0.35 -9.36
CA THR A 161 4.35 0.10 -8.81
C THR A 161 5.13 0.93 -9.82
N GLU A 162 5.86 1.92 -9.33
CA GLU A 162 6.73 2.79 -10.13
C GLU A 162 8.06 2.95 -9.41
N VAL A 163 9.16 2.49 -10.03
CA VAL A 163 10.50 2.62 -9.46
C VAL A 163 11.10 3.95 -9.92
N PHE A 164 11.48 4.81 -8.98
CA PHE A 164 12.02 6.14 -9.29
C PHE A 164 13.53 6.15 -9.42
N ASP A 165 14.22 5.58 -8.43
CA ASP A 165 15.68 5.56 -8.39
C ASP A 165 16.19 4.22 -7.87
N THR A 166 17.35 3.81 -8.35
CA THR A 166 18.06 2.62 -7.89
C THR A 166 19.57 2.87 -7.97
N SER A 167 20.21 2.92 -6.80
CA SER A 167 21.66 2.99 -6.68
C SER A 167 22.22 1.59 -6.48
N TYR A 168 22.93 1.07 -7.48
CA TYR A 168 23.61 -0.22 -7.40
C TYR A 168 24.86 -0.17 -6.52
N ALA A 169 25.19 -1.29 -5.88
CA ALA A 169 26.47 -1.46 -5.18
C ALA A 169 27.57 -1.92 -6.17
N GLU A 170 28.84 -1.83 -5.74
CA GLU A 170 29.99 -2.11 -6.63
C GLU A 170 30.14 -3.60 -6.98
N GLU A 171 29.84 -4.50 -6.03
CA GLU A 171 30.00 -5.95 -6.23
C GLU A 171 28.67 -6.65 -6.53
N ALA A 172 27.68 -6.52 -5.64
CA ALA A 172 26.37 -7.14 -5.78
C ALA A 172 25.32 -6.36 -4.98
N GLY A 173 24.06 -6.41 -5.42
CA GLY A 173 22.96 -5.78 -4.71
C GLY A 173 22.79 -4.28 -4.99
N ILE A 174 22.01 -3.64 -4.12
CA ILE A 174 21.71 -2.21 -4.18
C ILE A 174 22.16 -1.51 -2.90
N LYS A 175 22.65 -0.27 -3.03
CA LYS A 175 22.85 0.64 -1.90
C LYS A 175 21.52 1.24 -1.46
N SER A 176 20.70 1.63 -2.42
CA SER A 176 19.35 2.15 -2.18
C SER A 176 18.44 1.97 -3.38
N ALA A 177 17.14 1.88 -3.14
CA ALA A 177 16.12 2.01 -4.17
C ALA A 177 14.87 2.68 -3.61
N THR A 178 14.23 3.51 -4.44
CA THR A 178 12.99 4.22 -4.11
C THR A 178 11.91 3.85 -5.10
N PHE A 179 10.76 3.40 -4.62
CA PHE A 179 9.62 3.04 -5.45
C PHE A 179 8.30 3.49 -4.81
N LYS A 180 7.31 3.77 -5.66
CA LYS A 180 5.95 4.10 -5.29
C LYS A 180 5.04 2.91 -5.46
N VAL A 181 4.10 2.75 -4.53
CA VAL A 181 2.97 1.83 -4.64
C VAL A 181 1.70 2.67 -4.77
N ALA A 182 1.21 2.77 -6.02
CA ALA A 182 0.01 3.49 -6.38
C ALA A 182 -1.23 2.60 -6.18
N ALA A 183 -1.68 2.51 -4.94
CA ALA A 183 -2.90 1.83 -4.56
C ALA A 183 -3.54 2.53 -3.34
N PRO A 184 -4.89 2.53 -3.23
CA PRO A 184 -5.57 3.01 -2.03
C PRO A 184 -5.12 2.21 -0.80
N TYR A 185 -4.93 2.91 0.32
CA TYR A 185 -4.45 2.32 1.58
C TYR A 185 -3.05 1.69 1.53
N ALA A 186 -2.24 2.01 0.51
CA ALA A 186 -0.89 1.47 0.40
C ALA A 186 0.00 1.95 1.55
N TYR A 187 -0.10 3.23 1.95
CA TYR A 187 0.67 3.76 3.06
C TYR A 187 0.29 3.10 4.38
N GLY A 188 -1.00 3.07 4.73
CA GLY A 188 -1.46 2.44 5.98
C GLY A 188 -0.99 0.99 6.08
N THR A 189 -1.05 0.24 4.98
CA THR A 189 -0.60 -1.16 4.93
C THR A 189 0.91 -1.31 5.08
N LEU A 190 1.71 -0.46 4.44
CA LEU A 190 3.18 -0.57 4.43
C LEU A 190 3.83 0.19 5.60
N SER A 191 3.12 1.07 6.30
CA SER A 191 3.65 1.87 7.41
C SER A 191 4.25 0.98 8.51
N VAL A 192 3.65 -0.18 8.78
CA VAL A 192 4.11 -1.15 9.77
C VAL A 192 5.40 -1.89 9.36
N GLU A 193 5.76 -1.84 8.08
CA GLU A 193 6.99 -2.44 7.54
C GLU A 193 8.22 -1.53 7.74
N GLN A 194 8.00 -0.30 8.21
CA GLN A 194 9.06 0.68 8.45
C GLN A 194 9.99 0.20 9.56
N GLY A 195 11.30 0.28 9.30
CA GLY A 195 12.34 -0.03 10.27
C GLY A 195 13.50 -0.82 9.68
N THR A 196 14.35 -1.33 10.56
CA THR A 196 15.52 -2.12 10.16
C THR A 196 15.18 -3.60 10.10
N HIS A 197 15.31 -4.18 8.92
CA HIS A 197 15.17 -5.61 8.66
C HIS A 197 16.52 -6.30 8.83
N ARG A 198 16.52 -7.49 9.43
CA ARG A 198 17.73 -8.25 9.75
C ARG A 198 17.73 -9.60 9.04
N LEU A 199 18.79 -9.87 8.28
CA LEU A 199 19.04 -11.17 7.67
C LEU A 199 20.20 -11.88 8.36
N VAL A 200 20.02 -13.16 8.69
CA VAL A 200 21.08 -14.03 9.19
C VAL A 200 21.17 -15.25 8.28
N ARG A 201 22.25 -15.36 7.48
CA ARG A 201 22.46 -16.46 6.54
C ARG A 201 23.92 -16.84 6.41
N ILE A 202 24.20 -17.96 5.74
CA ILE A 202 25.55 -18.23 5.22
C ILE A 202 25.72 -17.37 3.97
N SER A 203 26.72 -16.50 3.98
CA SER A 203 26.95 -15.57 2.87
C SER A 203 27.48 -16.32 1.64
N PRO A 204 26.93 -16.07 0.43
CA PRO A 204 27.52 -16.57 -0.81
C PRO A 204 28.80 -15.79 -1.19
N PHE A 205 29.06 -14.64 -0.55
CA PHE A 205 30.21 -13.77 -0.81
C PHE A 205 31.38 -14.01 0.17
N ASP A 206 31.14 -14.68 1.31
CA ASP A 206 32.20 -15.06 2.25
C ASP A 206 32.83 -16.41 1.87
N ASN A 207 34.09 -16.37 1.43
CA ASN A 207 34.86 -17.56 1.04
C ASN A 207 35.03 -18.61 2.15
N GLN A 208 34.80 -18.25 3.41
CA GLN A 208 34.90 -19.14 4.57
C GLN A 208 33.57 -19.78 4.96
N GLY A 209 32.46 -19.46 4.26
CA GLY A 209 31.14 -20.00 4.54
C GLY A 209 30.62 -19.66 5.94
N ARG A 210 31.05 -18.53 6.53
CA ARG A 210 30.59 -18.15 7.86
C ARG A 210 29.18 -17.58 7.78
N ARG A 211 28.48 -17.73 8.89
CA ARG A 211 27.18 -17.08 9.08
C ARG A 211 27.41 -15.59 9.26
N GLN A 212 26.85 -14.80 8.34
CA GLN A 212 26.86 -13.34 8.39
C GLN A 212 25.52 -12.81 8.89
N THR A 213 25.56 -11.62 9.48
CA THR A 213 24.37 -10.85 9.85
C THR A 213 24.40 -9.54 9.09
N SER A 214 23.31 -9.25 8.37
CA SER A 214 23.16 -8.06 7.55
C SER A 214 21.89 -7.31 7.90
N PHE A 215 21.90 -6.00 7.66
CA PHE A 215 20.80 -5.10 7.96
C PHE A 215 20.44 -4.26 6.73
N ALA A 216 19.15 -4.00 6.57
CA ALA A 216 18.62 -3.08 5.56
C ALA A 216 17.49 -2.26 6.18
N GLY A 217 17.52 -0.95 5.98
CA GLY A 217 16.49 -0.04 6.44
C GLY A 217 15.39 0.08 5.39
N VAL A 218 14.15 -0.04 5.82
CA VAL A 218 12.95 0.25 5.01
C VAL A 218 12.29 1.49 5.60
N GLU A 219 12.15 2.52 4.78
CA GLU A 219 11.47 3.77 5.11
C GLU A 219 10.22 3.88 4.23
N VAL A 220 9.07 4.16 4.86
CA VAL A 220 7.78 4.27 4.19
C VAL A 220 7.18 5.62 4.51
N LEU A 221 6.89 6.39 3.47
CA LEU A 221 6.31 7.73 3.57
C LEU A 221 5.00 7.80 2.77
N PRO A 222 3.99 8.56 3.21
CA PRO A 222 2.81 8.77 2.41
C PRO A 222 3.14 9.72 1.26
N VAL A 223 2.60 9.46 0.08
CA VAL A 223 2.66 10.43 -1.02
C VAL A 223 1.75 11.60 -0.65
N VAL A 224 2.33 12.77 -0.45
CA VAL A 224 1.61 14.01 -0.20
C VAL A 224 1.51 14.83 -1.49
N ALA A 225 0.40 15.55 -1.67
CA ALA A 225 0.28 16.49 -2.77
C ALA A 225 1.37 17.56 -2.65
N GLU A 226 1.98 17.95 -3.77
CA GLU A 226 2.85 19.12 -3.81
C GLU A 226 2.06 20.33 -3.33
N THR A 227 2.61 21.03 -2.33
CA THR A 227 2.07 22.32 -1.91
C THR A 227 2.68 23.37 -2.84
N ASP A 228 1.84 24.12 -3.55
CA ASP A 228 2.26 25.02 -4.65
C ASP A 228 3.25 26.12 -4.23
N HIS A 229 3.42 26.39 -2.94
CA HIS A 229 4.46 27.30 -2.45
C HIS A 229 4.69 27.12 -0.94
N ILE A 230 5.96 26.92 -0.54
CA ILE A 230 6.41 27.24 0.82
C ILE A 230 7.38 28.40 0.67
N ASP A 231 6.90 29.61 0.97
CA ASP A 231 7.77 30.79 1.06
C ASP A 231 8.77 30.57 2.20
N ILE A 232 10.01 30.22 1.86
CA ILE A 232 11.11 30.25 2.82
C ILE A 232 11.59 31.70 2.88
N PRO A 233 11.50 32.38 4.03
CA PRO A 233 12.06 33.72 4.17
C PRO A 233 13.54 33.72 3.80
N GLU A 234 14.00 34.68 3.02
CA GLU A 234 15.42 34.76 2.59
C GLU A 234 16.41 34.76 3.77
N ASN A 235 15.97 35.23 4.95
CA ASN A 235 16.76 35.23 6.18
C ASN A 235 17.08 33.83 6.73
N ASP A 236 16.29 32.81 6.35
CA ASP A 236 16.47 31.42 6.78
C ASP A 236 17.30 30.61 5.76
N ILE A 237 17.69 31.23 4.63
CA ILE A 237 18.51 30.60 3.59
C ILE A 237 19.96 31.06 3.75
N LYS A 238 20.85 30.10 4.01
CA LYS A 238 22.30 30.34 3.94
C LYS A 238 22.83 29.87 2.57
N VAL A 239 23.12 30.83 1.70
CA VAL A 239 23.75 30.56 0.40
C VAL A 239 25.26 30.71 0.54
N ASP A 240 26.00 29.61 0.43
CA ASP A 240 27.46 29.61 0.35
C ASP A 240 27.87 29.32 -1.11
N VAL A 241 28.71 30.20 -1.70
CA VAL A 241 29.25 30.03 -3.06
C VAL A 241 30.64 29.42 -2.97
N TYR A 242 30.87 28.31 -3.67
CA TYR A 242 32.16 27.61 -3.70
C TYR A 242 32.67 27.48 -5.14
N ARG A 243 33.99 27.45 -5.29
CA ARG A 243 34.64 27.21 -6.59
C ARG A 243 34.52 25.75 -6.98
N SER A 244 34.10 25.50 -8.21
CA SER A 244 33.97 24.15 -8.76
C SER A 244 35.34 23.46 -8.86
N SER A 245 35.46 22.24 -8.33
CA SER A 245 36.71 21.47 -8.23
C SER A 245 36.99 20.56 -9.44
N GLY A 246 36.35 20.82 -10.58
CA GLY A 246 36.49 20.04 -11.81
C GLY A 246 37.77 20.38 -12.61
N PRO A 247 38.31 19.42 -13.40
CA PRO A 247 39.45 19.68 -14.26
C PRO A 247 39.03 20.54 -15.46
N GLY A 248 39.13 21.86 -15.32
CA GLY A 248 38.84 22.84 -16.37
C GLY A 248 39.84 24.00 -16.36
N GLY A 249 39.95 24.67 -17.52
CA GLY A 249 40.92 25.74 -17.77
C GLY A 249 40.74 26.98 -16.90
N GLN A 250 41.54 28.02 -17.15
CA GLN A 250 41.67 29.23 -16.31
C GLN A 250 40.33 29.94 -15.95
N SER A 251 39.22 29.69 -16.66
CA SER A 251 37.89 30.23 -16.31
C SER A 251 37.24 29.56 -15.09
N VAL A 252 37.61 28.31 -14.76
CA VAL A 252 37.00 27.50 -13.68
C VAL A 252 37.52 27.87 -12.29
N ASN A 253 38.72 28.46 -12.20
CA ASN A 253 39.35 28.84 -10.93
C ASN A 253 39.25 30.35 -10.60
N THR A 254 38.69 31.15 -11.50
CA THR A 254 38.72 32.62 -11.42
C THR A 254 37.33 33.26 -11.36
N THR A 255 36.26 32.48 -11.51
CA THR A 255 34.89 32.96 -11.47
C THR A 255 34.13 32.21 -10.37
N ASP A 256 33.56 32.95 -9.41
CA ASP A 256 32.64 32.40 -8.43
C ASP A 256 31.27 32.29 -9.15
N SER A 257 30.90 31.07 -9.54
CA SER A 257 29.62 30.74 -10.24
C SER A 257 28.82 29.80 -9.37
#